data_AF-A0A535UX66-F1
#
_entry.id   AF-A0A535UX66-F1
#
_cell.length_a   1.000
_cell.length_b   1.000
_cell.length_c   1.000
_cell.angle_alpha   90.00
_cell.angle_beta   90.00
_cell.angle_gamma   90.00
#
_symmetry.space_group_name_H-M   'P 1'
#
loop_
_entity.id
_entity.type
_entity.pdbx_description
1 polymer ?
#
loop_
_entity_poly.entity_id
_entity_poly.type
_entity_poly.pdbx_seq_one_letter_code
_entity_poly.pdbx_strand_id
1 'polypeptide(L)'
;MATVKRSVTIDPEVLAELSPERRANLSAAVNDALRLLAAFDAQQRLVDEWEAEQGRPFTPEELAPYIEAAVRAQAELTMMVAEEAVHRYRGEA
;
A
#
# COMPACT_ATOMS: atom_id res chain seq x y z
N MET A 1 -14.97 14.72 11.86
CA MET A 1 -15.14 15.17 10.46
C MET A 1 -16.37 14.49 9.87
N ALA A 2 -17.15 15.19 9.04
CA ALA A 2 -18.29 14.60 8.34
C ALA A 2 -17.80 13.75 7.15
N THR A 3 -18.39 12.57 6.95
CA THR A 3 -18.12 11.74 5.77
C THR A 3 -18.89 12.28 4.57
N VAL A 4 -18.24 12.30 3.40
CA VAL A 4 -18.86 12.74 2.14
C VAL A 4 -19.05 11.52 1.24
N LYS A 5 -20.26 11.33 0.72
CA LYS A 5 -20.54 10.29 -0.27
C LYS A 5 -20.26 10.82 -1.67
N ARG A 6 -19.47 10.09 -2.43
CA ARG A 6 -19.21 10.32 -3.87
C ARG A 6 -19.43 9.02 -4.61
N SER A 7 -20.14 9.10 -5.74
CA SER A 7 -20.34 7.94 -6.62
C SER A 7 -19.10 7.76 -7.50
N VAL A 8 -18.65 6.52 -7.61
CA VAL A 8 -17.54 6.11 -8.48
C VAL A 8 -18.00 4.95 -9.33
N THR A 9 -17.43 4.83 -10.53
CA THR A 9 -17.63 3.68 -11.41
C THR A 9 -16.42 2.77 -11.27
N ILE A 10 -16.66 1.48 -11.12
CA ILE A 10 -15.61 0.46 -11.02
C ILE A 10 -15.67 -0.36 -12.30
N ASP A 11 -14.51 -0.59 -12.90
CA ASP A 11 -14.38 -1.49 -14.04
C ASP A 11 -14.85 -2.91 -13.66
N PRO A 12 -15.74 -3.55 -14.45
CA PRO A 12 -16.18 -4.92 -14.19
C PRO A 12 -15.04 -5.93 -14.04
N GLU A 13 -13.93 -5.78 -14.78
CA GLU A 13 -12.77 -6.67 -14.70
C GLU A 13 -12.07 -6.52 -13.34
N VAL A 14 -11.82 -5.29 -12.91
CA VAL A 14 -11.26 -5.00 -11.58
C VAL A 14 -12.16 -5.52 -10.47
N LEU A 15 -13.48 -5.36 -10.60
CA LEU A 15 -14.43 -5.86 -9.63
C LEU A 15 -14.37 -7.40 -9.53
N ALA A 16 -14.16 -8.10 -10.64
CA ALA A 16 -14.07 -9.55 -10.67
C ALA A 16 -12.81 -10.09 -9.98
N GLU A 17 -11.70 -9.33 -10.02
CA GLU A 17 -10.43 -9.69 -9.39
C GLU A 17 -10.38 -9.45 -7.88
N LEU A 18 -11.31 -8.64 -7.34
CA LEU A 18 -11.35 -8.37 -5.90
C LEU A 18 -11.70 -9.63 -5.09
N SER A 19 -11.01 -9.78 -3.95
CA SER A 19 -11.35 -10.82 -2.97
C SER A 19 -12.81 -10.69 -2.50
N PRO A 20 -13.45 -11.79 -2.08
CA PRO A 20 -14.84 -11.76 -1.57
C PRO A 20 -15.05 -10.71 -0.46
N GLU A 21 -14.07 -10.56 0.43
CA GLU A 21 -14.12 -9.62 1.55
C GLU A 21 -14.14 -8.17 1.06
N ARG A 22 -13.32 -7.84 0.05
CA ARG A 22 -13.27 -6.49 -0.54
C ARG A 22 -14.53 -6.19 -1.36
N ARG A 23 -15.07 -7.18 -2.06
CA ARG A 23 -16.36 -7.04 -2.78
C ARG A 23 -17.54 -6.81 -1.85
N ALA A 24 -17.55 -7.44 -0.67
CA ALA A 24 -18.63 -7.27 0.30
C ALA A 24 -18.72 -5.84 0.86
N ASN A 25 -17.62 -5.07 0.85
CA ASN A 25 -17.60 -3.68 1.30
C ASN A 25 -16.72 -2.79 0.40
N LEU A 26 -17.25 -2.45 -0.78
CA LEU A 26 -16.55 -1.60 -1.75
C LEU A 26 -16.24 -0.20 -1.20
N SER A 27 -17.09 0.37 -0.35
CA SER A 27 -16.82 1.68 0.24
C SER A 27 -15.58 1.66 1.15
N ALA A 28 -15.39 0.59 1.94
CA ALA A 28 -14.17 0.45 2.74
C ALA A 28 -12.96 0.26 1.82
N ALA A 29 -13.03 -0.64 0.84
CA ALA A 29 -11.95 -0.89 -0.10
C ALA A 29 -11.51 0.38 -0.87
N VAL A 30 -12.46 1.18 -1.34
CA VAL A 30 -12.18 2.45 -2.02
C VAL A 30 -11.56 3.46 -1.07
N ASN A 31 -12.04 3.58 0.18
CA ASN A 31 -11.43 4.49 1.15
C ASN A 31 -9.99 4.08 1.50
N ASP A 32 -9.72 2.79 1.63
CA ASP A 32 -8.36 2.30 1.89
C ASP A 32 -7.44 2.60 0.71
N ALA A 33 -7.90 2.35 -0.52
CA ALA A 33 -7.15 2.70 -1.73
C ALA A 33 -6.87 4.21 -1.81
N LEU A 34 -7.85 5.06 -1.51
CA LEU A 34 -7.68 6.51 -1.51
C LEU A 34 -6.69 6.99 -0.43
N ARG A 35 -6.66 6.35 0.75
CA ARG A 35 -5.66 6.66 1.78
C ARG A 35 -4.26 6.30 1.32
N LEU A 36 -4.09 5.13 0.71
CA LEU A 36 -2.80 4.70 0.17
C LEU A 36 -2.34 5.63 -0.95
N LEU A 37 -3.23 6.01 -1.86
CA LEU A 37 -2.92 6.97 -2.93
C LEU A 37 -2.54 8.33 -2.37
N ALA A 38 -3.28 8.86 -1.39
CA ALA A 38 -2.95 10.15 -0.78
C ALA A 38 -1.61 10.12 -0.03
N ALA A 39 -1.26 9.01 0.61
CA ALA A 39 0.05 8.82 1.25
C ALA A 39 1.17 8.77 0.21
N PHE A 40 0.95 8.04 -0.89
CA PHE A 40 1.88 8.00 -2.02
C PHE A 40 2.10 9.38 -2.64
N ASP A 41 1.03 10.12 -2.92
CA ASP A 41 1.12 11.48 -3.47
C ASP A 41 1.87 12.45 -2.53
N ALA A 42 1.76 12.24 -1.22
CA ALA A 42 2.52 13.03 -0.24
C ALA A 42 4.00 12.67 -0.25
N GLN A 43 4.34 11.39 -0.36
CA GLN A 43 5.73 10.92 -0.48
C GLN A 43 6.36 11.37 -1.79
N GLN A 44 5.63 11.30 -2.91
CA GLN A 44 6.11 11.75 -4.21
C GLN A 44 6.44 13.25 -4.18
N ARG A 45 5.59 14.07 -3.55
CA ARG A 45 5.87 15.50 -3.37
C ARG A 45 7.17 15.76 -2.62
N LEU A 46 7.49 14.98 -1.59
CA LEU A 46 8.75 15.12 -0.86
C LEU A 46 9.96 14.78 -1.74
N VAL A 47 9.83 13.77 -2.60
CA VAL A 47 10.87 13.42 -3.58
C VAL A 47 11.04 14.56 -4.58
N ASP A 48 9.94 15.05 -5.16
CA ASP A 48 9.96 16.13 -6.15
C ASP A 48 10.58 17.42 -5.56
N GLU A 49 10.24 17.76 -4.31
CA GLU A 49 10.82 18.90 -3.58
C GLU A 49 12.33 18.74 -3.41
N TRP A 50 12.78 17.56 -2.99
CA TRP A 50 14.22 17.28 -2.86
C TRP A 50 14.94 17.34 -4.20
N GLU A 51 14.40 16.73 -5.25
CA GLU A 51 15.02 16.74 -6.58
C GLU A 51 15.14 18.16 -7.15
N ALA A 52 14.15 19.01 -6.88
CA ALA A 52 14.19 20.43 -7.22
C ALA A 52 15.29 21.18 -6.45
N GLU A 53 15.47 20.89 -5.15
CA GLU A 53 16.53 21.48 -4.33
C GLU A 53 17.93 21.04 -4.77
N GLN A 54 18.09 19.77 -5.17
CA GLN A 54 19.38 19.23 -5.62
C GLN A 54 19.68 19.51 -7.09
N GLY A 55 18.68 19.87 -7.89
CA GLY A 55 18.80 20.08 -9.33
C GLY A 55 19.05 18.79 -10.12
N ARG A 56 18.74 17.62 -9.54
CA ARG A 56 18.91 16.31 -10.16
C ARG A 56 18.01 15.26 -9.49
N PRO A 57 17.67 14.17 -10.21
CA PRO A 57 17.01 13.04 -9.59
C PRO A 57 17.95 12.24 -8.68
N PHE A 58 17.37 11.38 -7.85
CA PHE A 58 18.12 10.34 -7.15
C PHE A 58 18.79 9.39 -8.15
N THR A 59 20.02 8.97 -7.84
CA THR A 59 20.66 7.90 -8.62
C THR A 59 20.25 6.52 -8.09
N PRO A 60 20.33 5.47 -8.92
CA PRO A 60 20.05 4.10 -8.47
C PRO A 60 20.90 3.68 -7.26
N GLU A 61 22.15 4.13 -7.18
CA GLU A 61 23.08 3.82 -6.08
C GLU A 61 22.64 4.46 -4.77
N GLU A 62 22.06 5.67 -4.83
CA GLU A 62 21.50 6.36 -3.67
C GLU A 62 20.23 5.69 -3.16
N LEU A 63 19.42 5.13 -4.07
CA LEU A 63 18.17 4.43 -3.73
C LEU A 63 18.38 2.99 -3.28
N ALA A 64 19.44 2.33 -3.76
CA ALA A 64 19.74 0.92 -3.48
C ALA A 64 19.59 0.51 -2.00
N PRO A 65 20.17 1.21 -1.01
CA PRO A 65 20.05 0.81 0.40
C PRO A 65 18.61 0.90 0.91
N TYR A 66 17.81 1.87 0.43
CA TYR A 66 16.42 2.03 0.83
C TYR A 66 15.53 0.97 0.20
N ILE A 67 15.77 0.64 -1.07
CA ILE A 67 15.07 -0.45 -1.76
C ILE A 67 15.36 -1.78 -1.06
N GLU A 68 16.61 -2.06 -0.74
CA GLU A 68 16.98 -3.28 -0.01
C GLU A 68 16.29 -3.36 1.36
N ALA A 69 16.29 -2.25 2.11
CA ALA A 69 15.62 -2.17 3.41
C ALA A 69 14.09 -2.39 3.27
N ALA A 70 13.45 -1.80 2.26
CA ALA A 70 12.02 -1.95 2.02
C ALA A 70 11.66 -3.40 1.65
N VAL A 71 12.43 -4.02 0.75
CA VAL A 71 12.23 -5.43 0.36
C VAL A 71 12.42 -6.35 1.56
N ARG A 72 13.45 -6.11 2.38
CA ARG A 72 13.72 -6.90 3.59
C ARG A 72 12.57 -6.79 4.59
N ALA A 73 12.11 -5.57 4.89
CA ALA A 73 10.98 -5.34 5.79
C ALA A 73 9.70 -6.02 5.29
N GLN A 74 9.46 -6.00 3.97
CA GLN A 74 8.32 -6.69 3.37
C GLN A 74 8.42 -8.22 3.52
N ALA A 75 9.61 -8.79 3.33
CA ALA A 75 9.84 -10.22 3.52
C ALA A 75 9.63 -10.64 4.99
N GLU A 76 10.15 -9.86 5.94
CA GLU A 76 9.97 -10.08 7.39
C GLU A 76 8.49 -10.03 7.78
N LEU A 77 7.75 -9.01 7.30
CA LEU A 77 6.31 -8.90 7.53
C LEU A 77 5.55 -10.10 6.97
N THR A 78 5.92 -10.56 5.77
CA THR A 78 5.28 -11.72 5.13
C THR A 78 5.52 -13.01 5.92
N MET A 79 6.75 -13.22 6.43
CA MET A 79 7.07 -14.36 7.29
C MET A 79 6.29 -14.32 8.60
N MET A 80 6.21 -13.15 9.25
CA MET A 80 5.44 -12.99 10.49
C MET A 80 3.95 -13.32 10.29
N VAL A 81 3.34 -12.85 9.20
CA VAL A 81 1.94 -13.16 8.87
C VAL A 81 1.75 -14.65 8.59
N ALA A 82 2.71 -15.29 7.92
CA ALA A 82 2.67 -16.73 7.65
C ALA A 82 2.80 -17.55 8.94
N GLU A 83 3.71 -17.18 9.84
CA GLU A 83 3.90 -17.82 11.15
C GLU A 83 2.64 -17.68 12.00
N GLU A 84 2.04 -16.50 12.07
CA GLU A 84 0.79 -16.27 12.80
C GLU A 84 -0.37 -17.11 12.24
N ALA A 85 -0.45 -17.26 10.93
CA ALA A 85 -1.43 -18.13 10.28
C ALA A 85 -1.22 -19.62 10.64
N VAL A 86 0.04 -20.07 10.73
CA VAL A 86 0.38 -21.44 11.12
C VAL A 86 0.05 -21.71 12.59
N HIS A 87 0.37 -20.80 13.51
CA HIS A 87 0.01 -20.92 14.93
C HIS A 87 -1.51 -20.98 15.12
N ARG A 88 -2.25 -20.11 14.42
CA ARG A 88 -3.72 -20.11 14.42
C ARG A 88 -4.31 -21.43 13.90
N TYR A 89 -3.72 -22.02 12.85
CA TYR A 89 -4.15 -23.32 12.32
C TYR A 89 -3.89 -24.47 13.29
N ARG A 90 -2.80 -24.41 14.07
CA ARG A 90 -2.43 -25.43 15.07
C ARG A 90 -3.20 -25.32 16.38
N GLY A 91 -3.98 -24.25 16.58
CA GLY A 91 -4.70 -24.01 17.83
C GLY A 91 -3.80 -23.62 19.00
N GLU A 92 -2.57 -23.17 18.70
CA GLU A 92 -1.61 -22.63 19.65
C GLU A 92 -1.83 -21.11 19.72
N ALA A 93 -2.81 -20.68 20.51
CA ALA A 93 -3.09 -19.26 20.78
C ALA A 93 -2.87 -18.94 22.26
#